data_AF-A0A2Z7AVM6-F1
#
_entry.id   AF-A0A2Z7AVM6-F1
#
_cell.length_a   1.000
_cell.length_b   1.000
_cell.length_c   1.000
_cell.angle_alpha   90.00
_cell.angle_beta   90.00
_cell.angle_gamma   90.00
#
_symmetry.space_group_name_H-M   'P 1'
#
loop_
_entity.id
_entity.type
_entity.pdbx_description
1 polymer ?
#
loop_
_entity_poly.entity_id
_entity_poly.type
_entity_poly.pdbx_seq_one_letter_code
_entity_poly.pdbx_strand_id
1 'polypeptide(L)' 'MSDKGVMSWTAMISGYSRVGLVGNAVLLFDEMPKGIRDTPFWNSIIAGCVQNGLFSEAIEFFRRMIAEEGLGGRE' A
#
# COMPACT_ATOMS: atom_id res chain seq x y z
N MET A 1 6.64 0.17 19.78
CA MET A 1 6.22 1.28 18.88
C MET A 1 4.72 1.36 18.96
N SER A 2 4.16 2.51 19.32
CA SER A 2 2.72 2.64 19.61
C SER A 2 1.88 2.49 18.33
N ASP A 3 0.80 1.70 18.39
CA ASP A 3 -0.22 1.50 17.32
C ASP A 3 -0.68 2.78 16.62
N LYS A 4 -0.53 3.93 17.29
CA LYS A 4 -0.82 5.27 16.76
C LYS A 4 -0.07 5.60 15.47
N GLY A 5 1.15 5.09 15.28
CA GLY A 5 1.91 5.27 14.03
C GLY A 5 1.28 4.50 12.87
N VAL A 6 1.00 3.21 13.06
CA VAL A 6 0.38 2.32 12.07
C VAL A 6 -1.00 2.83 11.67
N MET A 7 -1.85 3.18 12.65
CA MET A 7 -3.19 3.75 12.39
C MET A 7 -3.13 5.09 11.63
N SER A 8 -2.08 5.90 11.84
CA SER A 8 -1.88 7.16 11.14
C SER A 8 -1.59 6.94 9.64
N TRP A 9 -0.71 5.99 9.29
CA TRP A 9 -0.39 5.68 7.90
C TRP A 9 -1.60 5.13 7.13
N THR A 10 -2.35 4.21 7.74
CA THR A 10 -3.54 3.62 7.10
C THR A 10 -4.61 4.67 6.83
N ALA A 11 -4.84 5.57 7.78
CA ALA A 11 -5.80 6.67 7.63
C ALA A 11 -5.37 7.64 6.52
N MET A 12 -4.08 7.97 6.42
CA MET A 12 -3.56 8.84 5.37
C MET A 12 -3.64 8.19 3.99
N ILE A 13 -3.18 6.94 3.84
CA ILE A 13 -3.24 6.20 2.56
C ILE A 13 -4.70 6.06 2.09
N SER A 14 -5.61 5.70 2.99
CA SER A 14 -7.04 5.61 2.68
C SER A 14 -7.65 6.97 2.34
N GLY A 15 -7.27 8.01 3.08
CA GLY A 15 -7.73 9.39 2.85
C GLY A 15 -7.33 9.89 1.47
N TYR A 16 -6.03 9.81 1.14
CA TYR A 16 -5.51 10.21 -0.17
C TYR A 16 -6.11 9.40 -1.32
N SER A 17 -6.29 8.09 -1.14
CA SER A 17 -6.91 7.23 -2.14
C SER A 17 -8.37 7.61 -2.43
N ARG A 18 -9.15 7.97 -1.39
CA ARG A 18 -10.56 8.36 -1.54
C ARG A 18 -10.77 9.69 -2.26
N VAL A 19 -9.80 10.60 -2.19
CA VAL A 19 -9.86 11.90 -2.87
C VAL A 19 -9.13 11.91 -4.22
N GLY A 20 -8.69 10.75 -4.70
CA GLY A 20 -7.99 10.59 -5.98
C GLY A 20 -6.54 11.02 -5.98
N LEU A 21 -5.96 11.34 -4.82
CA LEU A 21 -4.56 11.68 -4.66
C LEU A 21 -3.70 10.42 -4.46
N VAL A 22 -3.87 9.42 -5.33
CA VAL A 22 -3.20 8.13 -5.19
C VAL A 22 -1.68 8.27 -5.22
N GLY A 23 -1.13 9.22 -6.00
CA GLY A 23 0.31 9.52 -5.98
C GLY A 23 0.85 9.88 -4.58
N ASN A 24 0.08 10.63 -3.80
CA ASN A 24 0.47 10.95 -2.41
C ASN A 24 0.36 9.70 -1.52
N ALA A 25 -0.66 8.87 -1.72
CA ALA A 25 -0.78 7.61 -1.01
C ALA A 25 0.42 6.69 -1.28
N VAL A 26 0.90 6.66 -2.52
CA VAL A 26 2.08 5.89 -2.96
C VAL A 26 3.36 6.41 -2.30
N LEU A 27 3.56 7.73 -2.30
CA LEU A 27 4.73 8.33 -1.65
C LEU A 27 4.77 8.01 -0.16
N LEU A 28 3.64 8.13 0.55
CA LEU A 28 3.57 7.73 1.96
C LEU A 28 3.84 6.24 2.16
N PHE A 29 3.30 5.39 1.29
CA PHE A 29 3.57 3.95 1.35
C PHE A 29 5.06 3.65 1.16
N ASP A 30 5.73 4.35 0.26
CA ASP A 30 7.17 4.19 0.01
C ASP A 30 8.05 4.75 1.14
N GLU A 31 7.57 5.71 1.92
CA GLU A 31 8.23 6.20 3.14
C GLU A 31 8.05 5.27 4.34
N MET A 32 7.03 4.42 4.36
CA MET A 32 6.80 3.49 5.46
C MET A 32 7.99 2.52 5.63
N PRO A 33 8.49 2.30 6.86
CA PRO A 33 9.51 1.28 7.12
C PRO A 33 9.01 -0.10 6.68
N LYS A 34 9.83 -0.85 5.95
CA LYS A 34 9.44 -2.17 5.41
C LYS A 34 8.96 -3.15 6.49
N GLY A 35 9.54 -3.09 7.69
CA GLY A 35 9.15 -3.95 8.81
C GLY A 35 7.75 -3.67 9.40
N ILE A 36 7.04 -2.66 8.90
CA ILE A 36 5.65 -2.37 9.27
C ILE A 36 4.69 -2.33 8.07
N ARG A 37 5.15 -2.73 6.87
CA ARG A 37 4.32 -2.82 5.65
C ARG A 37 3.61 -4.17 5.59
N ASP A 38 2.65 -4.35 6.47
CA ASP A 38 1.84 -5.56 6.51
C ASP A 38 0.78 -5.59 5.39
N THR A 39 0.22 -6.77 5.12
CA THR A 39 -0.83 -7.01 4.10
C THR A 39 -1.96 -5.96 4.05
N PRO A 40 -2.49 -5.42 5.17
CA PRO A 40 -3.53 -4.38 5.12
C PRO A 40 -3.11 -3.10 4.38
N PHE A 41 -1.83 -2.74 4.40
CA PHE A 41 -1.31 -1.56 3.71
C PHE A 41 -1.25 -1.77 2.19
N TRP A 42 -0.78 -2.94 1.76
CA TRP A 42 -0.78 -3.34 0.36
C TRP A 42 -2.20 -3.38 -0.22
N ASN A 43 -3.15 -3.97 0.52
CA ASN A 43 -4.55 -4.00 0.10
C ASN A 43 -5.12 -2.59 -0.04
N SER A 44 -4.76 -1.68 0.87
CA SER A 44 -5.24 -0.30 0.84
C SER A 44 -4.71 0.48 -0.38
N ILE A 45 -3.41 0.34 -0.71
CA ILE A 45 -2.82 1.03 -1.88
C ILE A 45 -3.33 0.45 -3.19
N ILE A 46 -3.46 -0.88 -3.29
CA ILE A 46 -4.00 -1.57 -4.48
C ILE A 46 -5.47 -1.17 -4.69
N ALA A 47 -6.29 -1.21 -3.64
CA ALA A 47 -7.69 -0.80 -3.72
C ALA A 47 -7.82 0.69 -4.08
N GLY A 48 -6.94 1.55 -3.57
CA GLY A 48 -6.88 2.96 -3.93
C GLY A 48 -6.56 3.18 -5.42
N CYS A 49 -5.61 2.42 -5.97
CA CYS A 49 -5.30 2.45 -7.38
C CYS A 49 -6.49 2.00 -8.25
N VAL A 50 -7.12 0.88 -7.91
CA VAL A 50 -8.29 0.33 -8.64
C VAL A 50 -9.46 1.31 -8.62
N GLN A 51 -9.78 1.91 -7.47
CA GLN A 51 -10.87 2.88 -7.34
C GLN A 51 -10.67 4.14 -8.20
N ASN A 52 -9.43 4.47 -8.55
CA ASN A 52 -9.09 5.64 -9.35
C ASN A 52 -8.72 5.29 -10.81
N GLY A 53 -8.92 4.04 -11.23
CA GLY A 53 -8.64 3.59 -12.61
C GLY A 53 -7.15 3.40 -12.92
N LEU A 54 -6.28 3.40 -11.91
CA LEU A 54 -4.83 3.22 -12.03
C LEU A 54 -4.47 1.74 -11.99
N PHE A 55 -4.94 0.97 -12.98
CA PHE A 55 -4.82 -0.50 -12.97
C PHE A 55 -3.38 -1.00 -13.12
N SER A 56 -2.56 -0.29 -13.89
CA SER A 56 -1.14 -0.64 -14.09
C SER A 56 -0.37 -0.54 -12.78
N GLU A 57 -0.60 0.54 -12.02
CA GLU A 57 -0.03 0.78 -10.70
C GLU A 57 -0.54 -0.26 -9.70
N ALA A 58 -1.84 -0.59 -9.72
CA ALA A 58 -2.40 -1.63 -8.87
C ALA A 58 -1.69 -2.99 -9.06
N ILE A 59 -1.42 -3.38 -10.30
CA ILE A 59 -0.71 -4.62 -10.63
C ILE A 59 0.75 -4.54 -10.16
N GLU A 60 1.41 -3.40 -10.33
CA GLU A 60 2.80 -3.22 -9.88
C GLU A 60 2.90 -3.34 -8.35
N PHE A 61 1.98 -2.73 -7.59
CA PHE A 61 1.92 -2.88 -6.14
C PHE A 61 1.66 -4.33 -5.72
N PHE A 62 0.79 -5.05 -6.43
CA PHE A 62 0.54 -6.47 -6.15
C PHE A 62 1.80 -7.32 -6.39
N ARG A 63 2.56 -7.06 -7.45
CA ARG A 63 3.86 -7.73 -7.71
C ARG A 63 4.88 -7.45 -6.61
N ARG A 64 4.98 -6.19 -6.19
CA ARG A 64 5.84 -5.76 -5.08
C ARG A 64 5.47 -6.47 -3.77
N MET A 65 4.17 -6.58 -3.47
CA MET A 65 3.68 -7.32 -2.29
C MET A 65 4.17 -8.77 -2.32
N ILE A 66 4.01 -9.48 -3.44
CA ILE A 66 4.46 -10.88 -3.58
C ILE A 66 5.98 -11.01 -3.42
N ALA A 67 6.73 -10.07 -3.99
CA ALA A 67 8.19 -10.07 -3.90
C ALA A 67 8.70 -9.80 -2.47
N GLU A 68 8.02 -8.94 -1.70
CA GLU A 68 8.39 -8.62 -0.31
C GLU A 68 7.89 -9.67 0.71
N GLU A 69 6.69 -10.24 0.52
CA GLU A 69 6.09 -11.24 1.43
C GLU A 69 6.58 -12.68 1.16
N GLY A 70 7.42 -12.89 0.14
CA GLY A 70 8.05 -14.20 -0.11
C GLY A 70 7.08 -15.31 -0.51
N LEU A 71 5.89 -14.98 -1.02
CA LEU A 71 4.93 -15.96 -1.56
C LEU A 71 5.27 -16.37 -3.02
N GLY A 72 6.51 -16.12 -3.45
CA GLY A 72 6.97 -16.36 -4.82
C GLY A 72 7.95 -17.52 -5.01
N GLY A 73 8.22 -18.36 -3.99
CA GLY A 73 9.20 -19.43 -4.18
C GLY A 73 9.32 -20.40 -3.01
N ARG A 74 8.44 -21.40 -3.00
CA ARG A 74 8.75 -22.74 -2.48
C ARG A 74 8.12 -23.75 -3.45
N GLU A 75 8.78 -23.94 -4.58
CA GLU A 75 8.79 -25.25 -5.24
C GLU A 75 9.93 -26.08 -4.65
#